data_AF-A0A917FUB0-F1
#
_entry.id   AF-A0A917FUB0-F1
#
_cell.length_a   1.000
_cell.length_b   1.000
_cell.length_c   1.000
_cell.angle_alpha   90.00
_cell.angle_beta   90.00
_cell.angle_gamma   90.00
#
_symmetry.space_group_name_H-M   'P 1'
#
loop_
_entity.id
_entity.type
_entity.pdbx_description
1 polymer ?
#
loop_
_entity_poly.entity_id
_entity_poly.type
_entity_poly.pdbx_seq_one_letter_code
_entity_poly.pdbx_strand_id
1 'polypeptide(L)'
;MAKKVVVQLVDDIDQEPIEDGGEHIQFAVGGVEYEIDLNDENAAEFHRKLDYYIDFATKIDGRRSRSTSPATTQRRDPDLTKAVREWARENGHTVSARGRISADIQQAYDAAHNGRHR
;
A
#
# COMPACT_ATOMS: atom_id res chain seq x y z
N MET A 1 23.07 -4.84 36.59
CA MET A 1 22.83 -6.04 35.74
C MET A 1 22.69 -5.57 34.30
N ALA A 2 23.28 -6.24 33.31
CA ALA A 2 23.16 -5.88 31.89
C ALA A 2 22.51 -7.02 31.09
N LYS A 3 21.71 -6.67 30.07
CA LYS A 3 21.02 -7.62 29.17
C LYS A 3 21.31 -7.24 27.72
N LYS A 4 21.50 -8.24 26.85
CA LYS A 4 21.59 -8.10 25.39
C LYS A 4 20.40 -8.83 24.77
N VAL A 5 19.63 -8.15 23.93
CA VAL A 5 18.56 -8.73 23.11
C VAL A 5 19.07 -8.81 21.68
N VAL A 6 18.95 -9.97 21.06
CA VAL A 6 19.29 -10.20 19.65
C VAL A 6 18.02 -10.60 18.93
N VAL A 7 17.72 -9.91 17.85
CA VAL A 7 16.64 -10.24 16.91
C VAL A 7 17.32 -10.73 15.66
N GLN A 8 16.94 -11.92 15.19
CA GLN A 8 17.45 -12.51 13.96
C GLN A 8 16.27 -12.99 13.11
N LEU A 9 16.47 -13.00 11.79
CA LEU A 9 15.59 -13.72 10.88
C LEU A 9 15.93 -15.21 10.95
N VAL A 10 14.91 -16.06 10.94
CA VAL A 10 15.04 -17.52 11.05
C VAL A 10 14.32 -18.13 9.85
N ASP A 11 14.93 -19.16 9.27
CA ASP A 11 14.28 -19.96 8.24
C ASP A 11 13.16 -20.82 8.86
N ASP A 12 11.96 -20.74 8.31
CA ASP A 12 10.79 -21.41 8.89
C ASP A 12 10.83 -22.94 8.77
N ILE A 13 11.62 -23.50 7.84
CA ILE A 13 11.72 -24.95 7.60
C ILE A 13 12.73 -25.58 8.56
N ASP A 14 13.98 -25.12 8.54
CA ASP A 14 15.07 -25.73 9.32
C ASP A 14 15.29 -25.05 10.69
N GLN A 15 14.66 -23.90 10.91
CA GLN A 15 14.74 -23.11 12.14
C GLN A 15 16.15 -22.56 12.42
N GLU A 16 17.02 -22.49 11.40
CA GLU A 16 18.35 -21.91 11.51
C GLU A 16 18.34 -20.39 11.26
N PRO A 17 19.28 -19.64 11.88
CA PRO A 17 19.48 -18.21 11.57
C PRO A 17 19.73 -17.97 10.09
N ILE A 18 19.03 -17.01 9.50
CA ILE A 18 19.39 -16.44 8.21
C ILE A 18 20.39 -15.31 8.48
N GLU A 19 21.67 -15.60 8.27
CA GLU A 19 22.76 -14.64 8.53
C GLU A 19 22.93 -13.61 7.41
N ASP A 20 22.78 -14.03 6.16
CA ASP A 20 22.84 -13.21 4.95
C ASP A 20 21.92 -13.81 3.87
N GLY A 21 21.38 -12.95 3.00
CA GLY A 21 20.43 -13.36 1.97
C GLY A 21 19.05 -13.75 2.50
N GLY A 22 18.44 -14.76 1.87
CA GLY A 22 17.10 -15.25 2.15
C GLY A 22 15.99 -14.48 1.43
N GLU A 23 14.80 -15.08 1.44
CA GLU A 23 13.61 -14.55 0.79
C GLU A 23 12.38 -14.69 1.69
N HIS A 24 11.60 -13.61 1.78
CA HIS A 24 10.25 -13.63 2.33
C HIS A 24 9.27 -13.89 1.18
N ILE A 25 8.66 -15.07 1.15
CA ILE A 25 7.83 -15.52 0.04
C ILE A 25 6.34 -15.50 0.45
N GLN A 26 5.53 -14.78 -0.33
CA GLN A 26 4.08 -14.79 -0.22
C GLN A 26 3.46 -15.64 -1.32
N PHE A 27 2.59 -16.57 -0.95
CA PHE A 27 1.92 -17.47 -1.89
C PHE A 27 0.49 -17.78 -1.45
N ALA A 28 -0.31 -18.36 -2.35
CA ALA A 28 -1.69 -18.72 -2.05
C ALA A 28 -2.03 -20.11 -2.58
N VAL A 29 -2.76 -20.89 -1.77
CA VAL A 29 -3.26 -22.21 -2.13
C VAL A 29 -4.71 -22.30 -1.71
N GLY A 30 -5.59 -22.65 -2.65
CA GLY A 30 -7.03 -22.76 -2.37
C GLY A 30 -7.69 -21.45 -1.92
N GLY A 31 -7.12 -20.30 -2.27
CA GLY A 31 -7.63 -18.97 -1.87
C GLY A 31 -7.23 -18.54 -0.45
N VAL A 32 -6.39 -19.32 0.24
CA VAL A 32 -5.77 -18.92 1.51
C VAL A 32 -4.37 -18.38 1.21
N GLU A 33 -4.03 -17.22 1.78
CA GLU A 33 -2.73 -16.58 1.67
C GLU A 33 -1.80 -17.07 2.77
N TYR A 34 -0.53 -17.29 2.42
CA TYR A 34 0.55 -17.75 3.28
C TYR A 34 1.79 -16.89 3.04
N GLU A 35 2.61 -16.79 4.08
CA GLU A 35 3.95 -16.21 4.03
C GLU A 35 4.94 -17.18 4.67
N ILE A 36 6.19 -17.13 4.22
CA ILE A 36 7.28 -17.96 4.75
C ILE A 36 8.61 -17.24 4.56
N ASP A 37 9.47 -17.25 5.58
CA ASP A 37 10.84 -16.73 5.53
C ASP A 37 11.81 -17.89 5.32
N LEU A 38 12.58 -17.87 4.22
CA LEU A 38 13.49 -18.96 3.85
C LEU A 38 14.90 -18.44 3.57
N ASN A 39 15.91 -19.26 3.89
CA ASN A 39 17.27 -19.08 3.41
C ASN A 39 17.35 -19.33 1.89
N ASP A 40 18.48 -18.97 1.27
CA ASP A 40 18.64 -19.04 -0.19
C ASP A 40 18.45 -20.45 -0.77
N GLU A 41 18.87 -21.49 -0.04
CA GLU A 41 18.74 -22.88 -0.48
C GLU A 41 17.28 -23.33 -0.50
N ASN A 42 16.56 -23.07 0.60
CA ASN A 42 15.15 -23.42 0.74
C ASN A 42 14.26 -22.57 -0.18
N ALA A 43 14.57 -21.29 -0.36
CA ALA A 43 13.89 -20.42 -1.32
C ALA A 43 14.07 -20.93 -2.76
N ALA A 44 15.29 -21.32 -3.14
CA ALA A 44 15.54 -21.91 -4.46
C ALA A 44 14.79 -23.24 -4.64
N GLU A 45 14.68 -24.07 -3.60
CA GLU A 45 13.88 -25.29 -3.65
C GLU A 45 12.38 -25.00 -3.81
N PHE A 46 11.86 -23.99 -3.10
CA PHE A 46 10.47 -23.55 -3.22
C PHE A 46 10.13 -23.17 -4.67
N HIS A 47 10.94 -22.31 -5.29
CA HIS A 47 10.74 -21.89 -6.68
C HIS A 47 10.84 -23.07 -7.64
N ARG A 48 11.84 -23.95 -7.50
CA ARG A 48 11.95 -25.16 -8.35
C ARG A 48 10.72 -26.06 -8.29
N LYS A 49 10.11 -26.23 -7.11
CA LYS A 49 8.89 -27.03 -6.96
C LYS A 49 7.69 -26.36 -7.63
N LEU A 50 7.60 -25.04 -7.58
CA LEU A 50 6.53 -24.30 -8.23
C LEU A 50 6.72 -24.20 -9.75
N ASP A 51 7.95 -24.06 -10.23
CA ASP A 51 8.28 -23.96 -11.66
C ASP A 51 7.67 -25.12 -12.45
N TYR A 52 7.73 -26.35 -11.90
CA TYR A 52 7.09 -27.51 -12.50
C TYR A 52 5.60 -27.30 -12.81
N TYR A 53 4.85 -26.67 -11.90
CA TYR A 53 3.42 -26.40 -12.14
C TYR A 53 3.21 -25.16 -12.99
N ILE A 54 4.06 -24.15 -12.84
CA ILE A 54 4.00 -22.89 -13.61
C ILE A 54 4.19 -23.17 -15.10
N ASP A 55 5.07 -24.10 -15.48
CA ASP A 55 5.32 -24.50 -16.87
C ASP A 55 4.06 -25.00 -17.60
N PHE A 56 3.11 -25.60 -16.87
CA PHE A 56 1.84 -26.07 -17.41
C PHE A 56 0.65 -25.15 -17.07
N ALA A 57 0.87 -24.13 -16.23
CA ALA A 57 -0.17 -23.23 -15.80
C ALA A 57 -0.40 -22.12 -16.84
N THR A 58 -1.66 -21.69 -16.96
CA THR A 58 -1.95 -20.43 -17.65
C THR A 58 -1.88 -19.30 -16.64
N LYS A 59 -1.04 -18.30 -16.90
CA LYS A 59 -1.02 -17.07 -16.11
C LYS A 59 -2.39 -16.40 -16.21
N ILE A 60 -3.14 -16.45 -15.13
CA ILE A 60 -4.31 -15.60 -14.94
C ILE A 60 -3.78 -14.18 -14.73
N ASP A 61 -3.99 -13.30 -15.71
CA ASP A 61 -3.54 -11.91 -15.62
C ASP A 61 -4.23 -11.22 -14.44
N GLY A 62 -3.55 -11.24 -13.29
CA GLY A 62 -3.88 -10.44 -12.14
C GLY A 62 -3.51 -8.99 -12.47
N ARG A 63 -4.43 -8.27 -13.13
CA ARG A 63 -4.50 -6.83 -12.91
C ARG A 63 -4.60 -6.69 -11.40
N ARG A 64 -3.47 -6.40 -10.74
CA ARG A 64 -3.37 -6.25 -9.29
C ARG A 64 -4.64 -5.56 -8.87
N SER A 65 -5.44 -6.22 -8.04
CA SER A 65 -6.39 -5.50 -7.23
C SER A 65 -5.50 -4.57 -6.43
N ARG A 66 -5.25 -3.36 -6.95
CA ARG A 66 -4.88 -2.22 -6.13
C ARG A 66 -5.98 -2.23 -5.13
N SER A 67 -5.64 -2.68 -3.91
CA SER A 67 -6.48 -2.64 -2.74
C SER A 67 -7.55 -1.59 -2.95
N THR A 68 -8.76 -2.04 -3.27
CA THR A 68 -9.93 -1.20 -3.18
C THR A 68 -10.20 -1.08 -1.69
N SER A 69 -9.30 -0.40 -0.96
CA SER A 69 -9.77 0.54 0.03
C SER A 69 -10.89 1.30 -0.68
N PRO A 70 -12.12 1.31 -0.15
CA PRO A 70 -13.13 2.22 -0.65
C PRO A 70 -12.64 3.61 -0.27
N ALA A 71 -11.70 4.15 -1.05
CA ALA A 71 -11.57 5.57 -1.19
C ALA A 71 -12.91 5.96 -1.79
N THR A 72 -13.80 6.41 -0.91
CA THR A 72 -14.90 7.33 -1.20
C THR A 72 -14.32 8.57 -1.87
N THR A 73 -13.74 8.41 -3.05
CA THR A 73 -13.56 9.49 -4.00
C THR A 73 -14.95 9.69 -4.56
N GLN A 74 -15.80 10.34 -3.77
CA GLN A 74 -16.78 11.25 -4.34
C GLN A 74 -16.02 12.03 -5.40
N ARG A 75 -16.36 11.79 -6.68
CA ARG A 75 -15.91 12.66 -7.75
C ARG A 75 -16.42 14.04 -7.38
N ARG A 76 -15.57 14.83 -6.74
CA ARG A 76 -15.91 16.20 -6.37
C ARG A 76 -16.20 16.93 -7.67
N ASP A 77 -17.30 17.67 -7.65
CA ASP A 77 -17.73 18.46 -8.78
C ASP A 77 -16.56 19.35 -9.24
N PRO A 78 -16.17 19.31 -10.54
CA PRO A 78 -15.14 20.17 -11.09
C PRO A 78 -15.39 21.65 -10.78
N ASP A 79 -16.66 22.07 -10.70
CA ASP A 79 -17.05 23.45 -10.45
C ASP A 79 -16.77 23.87 -9.01
N LEU A 80 -17.04 22.99 -8.02
CA LEU A 80 -16.69 23.22 -6.62
C LEU A 80 -15.17 23.36 -6.46
N THR A 81 -14.41 22.53 -7.17
CA THR A 81 -12.95 22.56 -7.14
C THR A 81 -12.40 23.86 -7.73
N LYS A 82 -13.07 24.45 -8.73
CA LYS A 82 -12.70 25.77 -9.27
C LYS A 82 -12.98 26.89 -8.27
N ALA A 83 -14.16 26.88 -7.64
CA ALA A 83 -14.57 27.86 -6.64
C ALA A 83 -13.63 27.87 -5.41
N VAL A 84 -13.26 26.70 -4.90
CA VAL A 84 -12.32 26.57 -3.78
C VAL A 84 -10.96 27.17 -4.14
N ARG A 85 -10.45 26.97 -5.36
CA ARG A 85 -9.16 27.53 -5.79
C ARG A 85 -9.18 29.05 -5.94
N GLU A 86 -10.29 29.60 -6.40
CA GLU A 86 -10.47 31.04 -6.56
C GLU A 86 -10.50 31.73 -5.20
N TRP A 87 -11.37 31.24 -4.32
CA TRP A 87 -11.42 31.69 -2.92
C TRP A 87 -10.05 31.55 -2.22
N ALA A 88 -9.36 30.42 -2.41
CA ALA A 88 -8.04 30.19 -1.82
C ALA A 88 -7.03 31.25 -2.26
N ARG A 89 -6.98 31.58 -3.56
CA ARG A 89 -6.09 32.65 -4.08
C ARG A 89 -6.44 34.02 -3.52
N GLU A 90 -7.72 34.34 -3.42
CA GLU A 90 -8.20 35.60 -2.85
C GLU A 90 -7.89 35.74 -1.36
N ASN A 91 -7.91 34.62 -0.62
CA ASN A 91 -7.62 34.57 0.82
C ASN A 91 -6.13 34.31 1.12
N GLY A 92 -5.25 34.43 0.11
CA GLY A 92 -3.80 34.34 0.30
C GLY A 92 -3.25 32.92 0.49
N HIS A 93 -4.04 31.87 0.19
CA HIS A 93 -3.59 30.49 0.24
C HIS A 93 -2.91 30.07 -1.07
N THR A 94 -1.76 29.40 -0.93
CA THR A 94 -1.03 28.81 -2.06
C THR A 94 -1.72 27.53 -2.54
N VAL A 95 -2.34 27.58 -3.73
CA VAL A 95 -3.05 26.44 -4.32
C VAL A 95 -2.52 26.10 -5.71
N SER A 96 -2.38 24.80 -6.00
CA SER A 96 -1.96 24.32 -7.32
C SER A 96 -3.00 24.63 -8.40
N ALA A 97 -2.51 25.02 -9.59
CA ALA A 97 -3.35 25.31 -10.75
C ALA A 97 -4.12 24.07 -11.27
N ARG A 98 -3.62 22.85 -11.01
CA ARG A 98 -4.23 21.59 -11.41
C ARG A 98 -4.08 20.52 -10.32
N GLY A 99 -4.96 19.52 -10.37
CA GLY A 99 -4.94 18.39 -9.45
C GLY A 99 -5.67 18.64 -8.13
N ARG A 100 -5.45 17.74 -7.16
CA ARG A 100 -6.14 17.72 -5.86
C ARG A 100 -5.79 18.96 -5.03
N ILE A 101 -6.81 19.56 -4.41
CA ILE A 101 -6.64 20.67 -3.45
C ILE A 101 -6.20 20.08 -2.11
N SER A 102 -5.26 20.75 -1.43
CA SER A 102 -4.84 20.34 -0.08
C SER A 102 -6.04 20.28 0.88
N ALA A 103 -6.03 19.34 1.81
CA ALA A 103 -7.09 19.19 2.80
C ALA A 103 -7.29 20.47 3.63
N ASP A 104 -6.20 21.16 3.95
CA ASP A 104 -6.23 22.40 4.76
C ASP A 104 -7.00 23.52 4.06
N ILE A 105 -6.81 23.67 2.74
CA ILE A 105 -7.50 24.69 1.93
C ILE A 105 -8.99 24.34 1.80
N GLN A 106 -9.31 23.05 1.66
CA GLN A 106 -10.70 22.61 1.63
C GLN A 106 -11.39 22.90 2.97
N GLN A 107 -10.75 22.58 4.09
CA GLN A 107 -11.32 22.85 5.43
C GLN A 107 -11.52 24.35 5.67
N ALA A 108 -10.58 25.19 5.25
CA ALA A 108 -10.71 26.64 5.34
C ALA A 108 -11.87 27.17 4.49
N TYR A 109 -12.05 26.65 3.27
CA TYR A 109 -13.17 26.99 2.40
C TYR A 109 -14.52 26.55 3.00
N ASP A 110 -14.59 25.30 3.49
CA ASP A 110 -15.79 24.74 4.10
C ASP A 110 -16.16 25.50 5.38
N ALA A 111 -15.18 25.91 6.20
CA ALA A 111 -15.42 26.76 7.37
C ALA A 111 -15.99 28.13 7.00
N ALA A 112 -15.51 28.72 5.88
CA ALA A 112 -15.99 30.01 5.39
C ALA A 112 -17.40 29.95 4.75
N HIS A 113 -17.78 28.82 4.14
CA HIS A 113 -19.02 28.69 3.36
C HIS A 113 -20.12 27.83 4.02
N ASN A 114 -19.76 26.86 4.87
CA ASN A 114 -20.70 26.04 5.63
C ASN A 114 -20.77 26.43 7.12
N GLY A 115 -19.99 27.42 7.57
CA GLY A 115 -19.99 27.95 8.95
C GLY A 115 -21.22 28.78 9.35
N ARG A 116 -22.37 28.61 8.68
CA ARG A 116 -23.62 29.31 9.01
C ARG A 116 -24.76 28.34 9.32
N HIS A 117 -24.63 27.64 10.45
CA HIS A 117 -25.76 27.11 11.20
C HIS A 117 -25.47 27.21 12.70
N ARG A 118 -26.00 28.26 13.32
CA ARG A 118 -26.74 28.11 14.58
C ARG A 118 -28.20 27.94 14.21
#